data_AF-A0A9E5YQU5-F1
#
_entry.id   AF-A0A9E5YQU5-F1
#
_cell.length_a   1.000
_cell.length_b   1.000
_cell.length_c   1.000
_cell.angle_alpha   90.00
_cell.angle_beta   90.00
_cell.angle_gamma   90.00
#
_symmetry.space_group_name_H-M   'P 1'
#
loop_
_entity.id
_entity.type
_entity.pdbx_description
1 polymer ?
#
loop_
_entity_poly.entity_id
_entity_poly.type
_entity_poly.pdbx_seq_one_letter_code
_entity_poly.pdbx_strand_id
1 'polypeptide(L)' 'MVSSSGEHGLLGEIDEEKTGNGNIVYKDGFTATTVSPKEFLELTSGLNVSAHIREIDNSSIFCLMSVL' A
#
# COMPACT_ATOMS: atom_id res chain seq x y z
N MET A 1 9.87 0.55 1.07
CA MET A 1 10.43 -0.74 0.60
C MET A 1 9.52 -1.82 1.13
N VAL A 2 8.76 -2.51 0.27
CA VAL A 2 8.01 -3.71 0.69
C VAL A 2 9.01 -4.85 0.64
N SER A 3 9.33 -5.41 1.81
CA SER A 3 10.22 -6.56 1.94
C SER A 3 9.39 -7.83 1.78
N SER A 4 9.77 -8.75 0.88
CA SER A 4 9.16 -10.09 0.80
C SER A 4 9.33 -10.81 2.14
N SER A 5 8.29 -10.84 2.96
CA SER A 5 8.32 -11.52 4.26
C SER A 5 8.02 -13.01 4.11
N GLY A 6 8.59 -13.65 3.08
CA GLY A 6 8.40 -15.08 2.81
C GLY A 6 8.95 -15.96 3.93
N GLU A 7 10.05 -15.54 4.56
CA GLU A 7 10.64 -16.26 5.71
C GLU A 7 9.82 -16.13 7.01
N HIS A 8 8.94 -15.14 7.12
CA HIS A 8 8.07 -14.93 8.29
C HIS A 8 6.63 -15.40 8.06
N GLY A 9 6.32 -16.01 6.91
CA GLY A 9 5.00 -16.59 6.61
C GLY A 9 3.86 -15.60 6.42
N LEU A 10 4.16 -14.31 6.22
CA LEU A 10 3.13 -13.27 6.06
C LEU A 10 2.70 -13.06 4.60
N LEU A 11 3.60 -13.28 3.64
CA LEU A 11 3.36 -13.09 2.21
C LEU A 11 4.06 -14.22 1.43
N GLY A 12 3.46 -14.66 0.31
CA GLY A 12 4.05 -15.68 -0.57
C GLY A 12 5.32 -15.22 -1.29
N GLU A 13 5.76 -16.01 -2.27
CA GLU A 13 6.86 -15.61 -3.16
C GLU A 13 6.43 -14.46 -4.08
N ILE A 14 7.35 -13.53 -4.36
CA ILE A 14 7.16 -12.49 -5.38
C ILE A 14 7.17 -13.13 -6.77
N ASP A 15 6.23 -12.72 -7.61
CA ASP A 15 6.23 -12.98 -9.04
C ASP A 15 7.05 -11.88 -9.73
N GLU A 16 8.34 -12.17 -9.98
CA GLU A 16 9.28 -11.19 -10.57
C GLU A 16 8.91 -10.81 -12.01
N GLU A 17 8.20 -11.67 -12.74
CA GLU A 17 7.78 -11.38 -14.11
C GLU A 17 6.61 -10.38 -14.17
N LYS A 18 5.73 -10.42 -13.16
CA LYS A 18 4.57 -9.50 -13.05
C LYS A 18 4.87 -8.24 -12.25
N THR A 19 5.95 -8.23 -11.49
CA THR A 19 6.38 -7.09 -10.68
C THR A 19 7.01 -6.00 -11.56
N GLY A 20 6.61 -4.75 -11.35
CA GLY A 20 7.06 -3.61 -12.14
C GLY A 20 6.04 -2.47 -12.17
N ASN A 21 6.44 -1.31 -12.70
CA ASN A 21 5.56 -0.14 -12.89
C ASN A 21 4.79 0.27 -11.62
N GLY A 22 5.45 0.20 -10.45
CA GLY A 22 4.85 0.56 -9.17
C GLY A 22 4.03 -0.55 -8.50
N ASN A 23 3.95 -1.75 -9.10
CA ASN A 23 3.29 -2.92 -8.54
C ASN A 23 4.31 -3.99 -8.12
N ILE A 24 4.08 -4.61 -6.97
CA ILE A 24 4.78 -5.78 -6.45
C ILE A 24 3.75 -6.89 -6.37
N VAL A 25 3.88 -7.88 -7.24
CA VAL A 25 2.91 -8.96 -7.39
C VAL A 25 3.45 -10.21 -6.72
N TYR A 26 2.61 -10.87 -5.92
CA TYR A 26 2.92 -12.12 -5.26
C TYR A 26 2.20 -13.27 -5.96
N LYS A 27 2.83 -14.46 -5.99
CA LYS A 27 2.28 -15.65 -6.66
C LYS A 27 0.96 -16.14 -6.02
N ASP A 28 0.69 -15.72 -4.79
CA ASP A 28 -0.56 -16.01 -4.05
C ASP A 28 -1.73 -15.10 -4.44
N GLY A 29 -1.52 -14.15 -5.36
CA GLY A 29 -2.53 -13.21 -5.82
C GLY A 29 -2.57 -11.89 -5.06
N PHE A 30 -1.76 -11.71 -4.01
CA PHE A 30 -1.60 -10.41 -3.37
C PHE A 30 -0.80 -9.46 -4.27
N THR A 31 -1.19 -8.18 -4.31
CA THR A 31 -0.46 -7.15 -5.05
C THR A 31 -0.34 -5.90 -4.18
N ALA A 32 0.89 -5.48 -3.89
CA ALA A 32 1.16 -4.19 -3.30
C ALA A 32 1.40 -3.18 -4.43
N THR A 33 0.82 -1.99 -4.33
CA THR A 33 0.99 -0.93 -5.32
C THR A 33 1.37 0.39 -4.66
N THR A 34 1.97 1.27 -5.44
CA THR A 34 2.29 2.64 -5.02
C THR A 34 1.18 3.56 -5.47
N VAL A 35 0.70 4.42 -4.58
CA VAL A 35 -0.37 5.38 -4.87
C VAL A 35 0.06 6.77 -4.44
N SER A 36 -0.39 7.76 -5.18
CA SER A 36 -0.25 9.17 -4.79
C SER A 36 -1.17 9.50 -3.60
N PRO A 37 -0.91 10.62 -2.90
CA PRO A 37 -1.79 11.05 -1.80
C PRO A 37 -3.24 11.25 -2.24
N LYS A 38 -3.46 11.70 -3.48
CA LYS A 38 -4.78 11.88 -4.06
C LYS A 38 -5.49 10.54 -4.26
N GLU A 39 -4.80 9.59 -4.88
CA GLU A 39 -5.33 8.22 -5.08
C GLU A 39 -5.66 7.56 -3.74
N PHE A 40 -4.87 7.82 -2.70
CA PHE A 40 -5.15 7.30 -1.37
C PHE A 40 -6.44 7.85 -0.77
N LEU A 41 -6.71 9.15 -0.92
CA LEU A 41 -7.99 9.72 -0.50
C LEU A 41 -9.16 9.16 -1.31
N GLU A 42 -9.00 8.99 -2.62
CA GLU A 42 -10.00 8.37 -3.50
C GLU A 42 -10.34 6.93 -3.06
N LEU A 43 -9.33 6.12 -2.72
CA LEU A 43 -9.52 4.77 -2.19
C LEU A 43 -10.34 4.74 -0.90
N THR A 44 -10.20 5.76 -0.05
CA THR A 44 -10.93 5.85 1.22
C THR A 44 -12.31 6.48 1.11
N SER A 45 -12.63 7.14 -0.02
CA SER A 45 -13.85 7.94 -0.18
C SER A 45 -15.16 7.14 -0.06
N GLY A 46 -15.12 5.83 -0.33
CA GLY A 46 -16.26 4.93 -0.20
C GLY A 46 -16.43 4.33 1.20
N LEU A 47 -15.54 4.63 2.14
CA LEU A 47 -15.55 4.08 3.50
C LEU A 47 -16.16 5.09 4.47
N ASN A 48 -16.82 4.60 5.52
CA ASN A 48 -17.34 5.47 6.60
C ASN A 48 -16.23 5.85 7.59
N VAL A 49 -15.20 6.54 7.10
CA VAL A 49 -14.03 6.97 7.85
C VAL A 49 -13.70 8.42 7.54
N SER A 50 -13.12 9.13 8.51
CA SER A 50 -12.47 10.40 8.25
C SER A 50 -11.02 10.14 7.86
N ALA A 51 -10.64 10.48 6.63
CA ALA A 51 -9.29 10.28 6.10
C ALA A 51 -8.61 11.61 5.76
N HIS A 52 -7.32 11.74 6.09
CA HIS A 52 -6.50 12.88 5.68
C HIS A 52 -5.04 12.49 5.48
N ILE A 53 -4.35 13.26 4.64
CA ILE A 53 -2.94 13.06 4.35
C ILE A 53 -2.09 13.85 5.34
N ARG A 54 -1.02 13.23 5.85
CA ARG A 54 -0.01 13.89 6.68
C ARG A 54 1.38 13.50 6.22
N GLU A 55 2.22 14.50 5.98
CA GLU A 55 3.65 14.32 5.78
C GLU A 55 4.39 14.39 7.12
N ILE A 56 5.32 13.47 7.32
CA ILE A 56 6.15 13.34 8.52
C ILE A 56 7.62 13.50 8.12
N ASP A 57 8.32 14.39 8.83
CA ASP A 57 9.76 14.65 8.71
C ASP A 57 10.24 14.92 7.27
N ASN A 58 9.38 15.46 6.41
CA ASN A 58 9.63 15.68 4.98
C ASN A 58 10.15 14.43 4.23
N SER A 59 9.83 13.23 4.73
CA SER A 59 10.37 11.97 4.20
C SER A 59 9.29 10.95 3.89
N SER A 60 8.14 11.06 4.55
CA SER A 60 7.12 10.03 4.53
C SER A 60 5.74 10.64 4.49
N ILE A 61 4.88 10.12 3.63
CA ILE A 61 3.48 10.54 3.52
C ILE A 61 2.60 9.39 4.02
N PHE A 62 1.67 9.71 4.91
CA PHE A 62 0.70 8.78 5.48
C PHE A 62 -0.72 9.26 5.22
N CYS A 63 -1.64 8.31 5.00
CA CYS A 63 -3.08 8.56 5.15
C CYS A 63 -3.50 8.10 6.55
N LEU A 64 -3.96 9.05 7.35
CA LEU A 64 -4.50 8.79 8.69
C LEU A 64 -6.00 8.65 8.56
N MET A 65 -6.55 7.54 9.09
CA MET A 65 -7.97 7.22 9.03
C MET A 65 -8.53 6.97 10.42
N SER A 66 -9.70 7.53 10.70
CA SER A 66 -10.47 7.27 11.91
C SER A 66 -11.87 6.80 11.55
N VAL A 67 -12.34 5.74 12.22
CA VAL A 67 -13.73 5.30 12.12
C VAL A 67 -14.62 6.33 12.82
N LEU A 68 -15.76 6.65 12.19
CA LEU A 68 -16.77 7.57 12.72
C LEU A 68 -17.75 6.88 13.68
#